data_AF-A0A1M6YVA0-F1
#
_entry.id   AF-A0A1M6YVA0-F1
#
_cell.length_a   1.000
_cell.length_b   1.000
_cell.length_c   1.000
_cell.angle_alpha   90.00
_cell.angle_beta   90.00
_cell.angle_gamma   90.00
#
_symmetry.space_group_name_H-M   'P 1'
#
loop_
_entity.id
_entity.type
_entity.pdbx_description
1 polymer ?
#
loop_
_entity_poly.entity_id
_entity_poly.type
_entity_poly.pdbx_seq_one_letter_code
_entity_poly.pdbx_strand_id
1 'polypeptide(L)'
;MDDARREALLSELQAHADGPQQRCEIHERCSVQTLMSGLCALLLVVVGGWLVSLPSLIHMRSAQWLCWVPGALLLAAGLALLACAEAFSRRHGSCVMALTAGGVEFANASEATPWECFDGFEIDQRPLSMALVFSLMAGQRVQGLAPPRFKSLSAPDARPVAGGMRLRLWLFNPMLDGRRLAMEELAGLLDEYLQAAQAQRTLGKLFAEVQRFSALRHSTGQ
;
A
#
# COMPACT_ATOMS: atom_id res chain seq x y z
N MET A 1 2.93 6.20 -43.98
CA MET A 1 2.40 5.33 -42.91
C MET A 1 1.00 4.99 -43.36
N ASP A 2 0.73 3.74 -43.72
CA ASP A 2 -0.55 3.33 -44.33
C ASP A 2 -1.73 3.73 -43.44
N ASP A 3 -2.74 4.38 -44.01
CA ASP A 3 -3.92 4.86 -43.27
C ASP A 3 -4.64 3.71 -42.54
N ALA A 4 -4.67 2.51 -43.13
CA ALA A 4 -5.19 1.30 -42.48
C ALA A 4 -4.44 0.92 -41.19
N ARG A 5 -3.11 1.13 -41.15
CA ARG A 5 -2.30 0.86 -39.95
C ARG A 5 -2.54 1.92 -38.88
N ARG A 6 -2.85 3.16 -39.29
CA ARG A 6 -3.20 4.26 -38.40
C ARG A 6 -4.58 4.06 -37.77
N GLU A 7 -5.56 3.61 -38.55
CA GLU A 7 -6.92 3.28 -38.07
C GLU A 7 -6.94 2.07 -37.14
N ALA A 8 -6.16 1.02 -37.44
CA ALA A 8 -6.00 -0.13 -36.55
C ALA A 8 -5.39 0.29 -35.20
N LEU A 9 -4.34 1.11 -35.21
CA LEU A 9 -3.70 1.61 -34.00
C LEU A 9 -4.61 2.56 -33.20
N LEU A 10 -5.45 3.34 -33.87
CA LEU A 10 -6.48 4.17 -33.24
C LEU A 10 -7.52 3.34 -32.51
N SER A 11 -8.07 2.32 -33.16
CA SER A 11 -9.10 1.46 -32.56
C SER A 11 -8.56 0.65 -31.39
N GLU A 12 -7.31 0.17 -31.50
CA GLU A 12 -6.61 -0.50 -30.41
C GLU A 12 -6.38 0.45 -29.22
N LEU A 13 -5.88 1.66 -29.45
CA LEU A 13 -5.67 2.66 -28.38
C LEU A 13 -6.99 3.10 -27.73
N GLN A 14 -8.08 3.21 -28.50
CA GLN A 14 -9.40 3.54 -27.95
C GLN A 14 -9.92 2.41 -27.05
N ALA A 15 -9.80 1.16 -27.49
CA ALA A 15 -10.23 0.00 -26.71
C ALA A 15 -9.48 -0.10 -25.36
N HIS A 16 -8.18 0.20 -25.35
CA HIS A 16 -7.41 0.23 -24.10
C HIS A 16 -7.69 1.50 -23.28
N ALA A 17 -7.96 2.64 -23.93
CA ALA A 17 -8.24 3.91 -23.25
C ALA A 17 -9.59 3.92 -22.51
N ASP A 18 -10.56 3.12 -22.93
CA ASP A 18 -11.85 3.03 -22.23
C ASP A 18 -11.69 2.48 -20.80
N GLY A 19 -10.78 1.51 -20.62
CA GLY A 19 -10.23 1.08 -19.34
C GLY A 19 -11.23 0.71 -18.22
N PRO A 20 -10.72 0.35 -17.04
CA PRO A 20 -11.58 0.16 -15.87
C PRO A 20 -12.04 1.52 -15.30
N GLN A 21 -13.37 1.70 -15.18
CA GLN A 21 -13.99 2.91 -14.61
C GLN A 21 -14.37 2.77 -13.13
N GLN A 22 -14.28 1.56 -12.57
CA GLN A 22 -14.69 1.29 -11.20
C GLN A 22 -13.72 1.92 -10.20
N ARG A 23 -14.20 2.22 -9.00
CA ARG A 23 -13.32 2.60 -7.88
C ARG A 23 -13.02 1.34 -7.08
N CYS A 24 -11.74 0.98 -7.00
CA CYS A 24 -11.29 -0.20 -6.26
C CYS A 24 -10.56 0.24 -5.00
N GLU A 25 -11.10 -0.10 -3.83
CA GLU A 25 -10.51 0.26 -2.54
C GLU A 25 -9.79 -0.94 -1.91
N ILE A 26 -8.47 -0.84 -1.81
CA ILE A 26 -7.63 -1.89 -1.24
C ILE A 26 -7.47 -1.64 0.26
N HIS A 27 -8.03 -2.57 1.03
CA HIS A 27 -8.02 -2.55 2.49
C HIS A 27 -7.01 -3.55 3.05
N GLU A 28 -6.57 -3.36 4.29
CA GLU A 28 -5.67 -4.32 4.95
C GLU A 28 -6.32 -5.13 6.04
N ARG A 29 -5.99 -6.42 6.09
CA ARG A 29 -6.50 -7.33 7.11
C ARG A 29 -5.37 -7.93 7.94
N CYS A 30 -5.13 -7.31 9.10
CA CYS A 30 -4.12 -7.75 10.08
C CYS A 30 -4.69 -8.52 11.30
N SER A 31 -5.93 -9.03 11.26
CA SER A 31 -6.62 -9.52 12.48
C SER A 31 -5.91 -10.69 13.17
N VAL A 32 -5.38 -11.63 12.40
CA VAL A 32 -4.68 -12.81 12.94
C VAL A 32 -3.36 -12.40 13.57
N GLN A 33 -2.62 -11.49 12.91
CA GLN A 33 -1.36 -10.97 13.40
C GLN A 33 -1.55 -10.20 14.71
N THR A 34 -2.56 -9.34 14.79
CA THR A 34 -2.93 -8.61 16.02
C THR A 34 -3.25 -9.56 17.16
N LEU A 35 -4.02 -10.61 16.90
CA LEU A 35 -4.42 -11.57 17.93
C LEU A 35 -3.24 -12.42 18.41
N MET A 36 -2.40 -12.90 17.48
CA MET A 36 -1.19 -13.65 17.81
C MET A 36 -0.18 -12.81 18.58
N SER A 37 0.09 -11.58 18.15
CA SER A 37 1.02 -10.70 18.87
C SER A 37 0.47 -10.31 20.24
N GLY A 38 -0.84 -10.07 20.37
CA GLY A 38 -1.50 -9.81 21.65
C GLY A 38 -1.40 -10.98 22.63
N LEU A 39 -1.66 -12.21 22.17
CA LEU A 39 -1.54 -13.42 23.00
C LEU A 39 -0.09 -13.68 23.43
N CYS A 40 0.87 -13.56 22.50
CA CYS A 40 2.29 -13.69 22.83
C CYS A 40 2.76 -12.61 23.81
N ALA A 41 2.31 -11.36 23.63
CA ALA A 41 2.61 -10.27 24.55
C ALA A 41 2.08 -10.58 25.96
N LEU A 42 0.82 -11.02 26.07
CA LEU A 42 0.22 -11.40 27.35
C LEU A 42 1.01 -12.50 28.05
N LEU A 43 1.36 -13.57 27.32
CA LEU A 43 2.15 -14.68 27.85
C LEU A 43 3.49 -14.19 28.41
N LEU A 44 4.22 -13.37 27.65
CA LEU A 44 5.53 -12.86 28.06
C LEU A 44 5.44 -11.92 29.25
N VAL A 45 4.40 -11.08 29.32
CA VAL A 45 4.18 -10.20 30.46
C VAL A 45 3.86 -11.00 31.72
N VAL A 46 3.01 -12.02 31.62
CA VAL A 46 2.65 -12.89 32.75
C VAL A 46 3.86 -13.68 33.24
N VAL A 47 4.59 -14.34 32.33
CA VAL A 47 5.78 -15.14 32.69
C VAL A 47 6.90 -14.26 33.21
N GLY A 48 7.13 -13.10 32.58
CA GLY A 48 8.13 -12.13 33.02
C GLY A 48 7.80 -11.55 34.40
N GLY A 49 6.55 -11.16 34.64
CA GLY A 49 6.08 -10.68 35.94
C GLY A 49 6.19 -11.74 37.04
N TRP A 50 5.87 -12.99 36.71
CA TRP A 50 6.06 -14.12 37.61
C TRP A 50 7.54 -14.34 37.96
N LEU A 51 8.44 -14.29 36.97
CA LEU A 51 9.89 -14.40 37.17
C LEU A 51 10.47 -13.27 38.04
N VAL A 52 10.02 -12.04 37.84
CA VAL A 52 10.48 -10.89 38.65
C VAL A 52 9.97 -10.97 40.09
N SER A 53 8.80 -11.58 40.31
CA SER A 53 8.20 -11.73 41.65
C SER A 53 8.66 -12.98 42.41
N LEU A 54 9.27 -13.97 41.75
CA LEU A 54 9.79 -15.18 42.40
C LEU A 54 10.80 -14.93 43.54
N PRO A 55 11.81 -14.03 43.40
CA PRO A 55 12.79 -13.81 44.47
C PRO A 55 12.20 -13.26 45.76
N SER A 56 11.15 -12.44 45.68
CA SER A 56 10.47 -11.89 46.86
C SER A 56 9.58 -12.92 47.55
N LEU A 57 8.98 -13.84 46.79
CA LEU A 57 8.18 -14.94 47.34
C LEU A 57 9.04 -15.99 48.07
N ILE A 58 10.24 -16.30 47.54
CA ILE A 58 11.11 -17.37 48.05
C ILE A 58 12.24 -16.81 48.95
N HIS A 59 12.26 -15.51 49.24
CA HIS A 59 13.28 -14.85 50.07
C HIS A 59 14.72 -15.08 49.58
N MET A 60 14.92 -15.22 48.27
CA MET A 60 16.23 -15.47 47.67
C MET A 60 17.04 -14.18 47.54
N ARG A 61 17.85 -13.85 48.56
CA ARG A 61 18.66 -12.62 48.59
C ARG A 61 19.93 -12.65 47.72
N SER A 62 20.61 -13.79 47.61
CA SER A 62 21.93 -13.87 46.94
C SER A 62 21.85 -14.15 45.43
N ALA A 63 20.72 -14.68 44.95
CA ALA A 63 20.56 -15.16 43.57
C ALA A 63 19.41 -14.47 42.80
N GLN A 64 18.83 -13.40 43.35
CA GLN A 64 17.68 -12.69 42.76
C GLN A 64 17.88 -12.21 41.31
N TRP A 65 19.13 -11.88 40.95
CA TRP A 65 19.49 -11.41 39.61
C TRP A 65 19.25 -12.46 38.53
N LEU A 66 19.36 -13.75 38.87
CA LEU A 66 19.10 -14.86 37.94
C LEU A 66 17.63 -14.93 37.50
N CYS A 67 16.70 -14.41 38.32
CA CYS A 67 15.28 -14.36 37.97
C CYS A 67 14.88 -12.98 37.43
N TRP A 68 15.46 -11.91 37.98
CA TRP A 68 15.14 -10.54 37.59
C TRP A 68 15.57 -10.18 36.17
N VAL A 69 16.80 -10.52 35.77
CA VAL A 69 17.31 -10.18 34.43
C VAL A 69 16.47 -10.84 33.32
N PRO A 70 16.24 -12.16 33.32
CA PRO A 70 15.38 -12.76 32.30
C PRO A 70 13.92 -12.31 32.43
N GLY A 71 13.41 -12.12 33.65
CA GLY A 71 12.06 -11.60 33.86
C GLY A 71 11.86 -10.20 33.27
N ALA A 72 12.81 -9.29 33.47
CA ALA A 72 12.79 -7.95 32.91
C ALA A 72 12.91 -7.95 31.37
N LEU A 73 13.74 -8.83 30.80
CA LEU A 73 13.84 -9.01 29.35
C LEU A 73 12.52 -9.52 28.74
N LEU A 74 11.86 -10.47 29.40
CA LEU A 74 10.55 -10.97 28.97
C LEU A 74 9.48 -9.89 29.05
N LEU A 75 9.47 -9.09 30.12
CA LEU A 75 8.57 -7.94 30.24
C LEU A 75 8.81 -6.92 29.12
N ALA A 76 10.06 -6.57 28.83
CA ALA A 76 10.41 -5.65 27.75
C ALA A 76 9.98 -6.19 26.37
N ALA A 77 10.22 -7.48 26.10
CA ALA A 77 9.78 -8.13 24.87
C ALA A 77 8.24 -8.17 24.76
N GLY A 78 7.54 -8.44 25.87
CA GLY A 78 6.08 -8.42 25.93
C GLY A 78 5.50 -7.03 25.62
N LEU A 79 6.08 -5.96 26.19
CA LEU A 79 5.69 -4.58 25.89
C LEU A 79 5.93 -4.21 24.42
N ALA A 80 7.05 -4.65 23.85
CA ALA A 80 7.33 -4.43 22.43
C ALA A 80 6.30 -5.13 21.53
N LEU A 81 5.94 -6.38 21.84
CA LEU A 81 4.90 -7.12 21.11
C LEU A 81 3.52 -6.50 21.26
N LEU A 82 3.20 -5.94 22.44
CA LEU A 82 1.97 -5.19 22.66
C LEU A 82 1.90 -3.95 21.76
N ALA A 83 3.01 -3.21 21.63
CA ALA A 83 3.10 -2.08 20.71
C ALA A 83 2.93 -2.53 19.24
N CYS A 84 3.46 -3.68 18.86
CA CYS A 84 3.21 -4.27 17.54
C CYS A 84 1.74 -4.69 17.35
N ALA A 85 1.09 -5.26 18.38
CA ALA A 85 -0.34 -5.60 18.33
C ALA A 85 -1.21 -4.36 18.11
N GLU A 86 -0.92 -3.27 18.83
CA GLU A 86 -1.58 -1.98 18.65
C GLU A 86 -1.32 -1.37 17.25
N ALA A 87 -0.11 -1.54 16.72
CA ALA A 87 0.20 -1.13 15.36
C ALA A 87 -0.64 -1.90 14.32
N PHE A 88 -0.76 -3.22 14.47
CA PHE A 88 -1.57 -4.05 13.57
C PHE A 88 -3.07 -3.84 13.75
N SER A 89 -3.56 -3.57 14.97
CA SER A 89 -4.96 -3.28 15.24
C SER A 89 -5.41 -2.00 14.54
N ARG A 90 -4.58 -0.95 14.56
CA ARG A 90 -4.85 0.32 13.88
C ARG A 90 -4.82 0.19 12.37
N ARG A 91 -3.95 -0.68 11.86
CA ARG A 91 -3.81 -0.97 10.44
C ARG A 91 -4.94 -1.85 9.91
N HIS A 92 -5.58 -2.63 10.77
CA HIS A 92 -6.70 -3.49 10.40
C HIS A 92 -7.90 -2.66 9.90
N GLY A 93 -8.39 -2.97 8.71
CA GLY A 93 -9.52 -2.28 8.07
C GLY A 93 -9.17 -0.91 7.49
N SER A 94 -7.91 -0.47 7.55
CA SER A 94 -7.50 0.77 6.91
C SER A 94 -7.46 0.60 5.39
N CYS A 95 -8.05 1.53 4.66
CA CYS A 95 -7.85 1.66 3.21
C CYS A 95 -6.43 2.19 2.98
N VAL A 96 -5.63 1.44 2.24
CA VAL A 96 -4.23 1.78 1.97
C VAL A 96 -4.12 2.58 0.68
N MET A 97 -4.90 2.16 -0.32
CA MET A 97 -4.86 2.70 -1.67
C MET A 97 -6.23 2.52 -2.31
N ALA A 98 -6.73 3.58 -2.92
CA ALA A 98 -7.89 3.51 -3.81
C ALA A 98 -7.45 3.77 -5.25
N LEU A 99 -7.85 2.87 -6.13
CA LEU A 99 -7.63 2.98 -7.57
C LEU A 99 -8.89 3.58 -8.20
N THR A 100 -8.71 4.59 -9.03
CA THR A 100 -9.76 5.22 -9.83
C THR A 100 -9.28 5.33 -11.27
N ALA A 101 -10.19 5.56 -12.21
CA ALA A 101 -9.82 5.81 -13.60
C ALA A 101 -8.86 7.01 -13.76
N GLY A 102 -9.00 8.03 -12.90
CA GLY A 102 -8.19 9.25 -12.96
C GLY A 102 -6.82 9.15 -12.28
N GLY A 103 -6.64 8.24 -11.32
CA GLY A 103 -5.40 8.15 -10.56
C GLY A 103 -5.47 7.23 -9.34
N VAL A 104 -4.41 7.31 -8.54
CA VAL A 104 -4.22 6.54 -7.32
C VAL A 104 -4.30 7.46 -6.10
N GLU A 105 -5.23 7.16 -5.19
CA GLU A 105 -5.32 7.82 -3.89
C GLU A 105 -4.61 6.97 -2.85
N PHE A 106 -3.60 7.53 -2.17
CA PHE A 106 -2.92 6.86 -1.06
C PHE A 106 -3.50 7.27 0.28
N ALA A 107 -3.43 6.39 1.27
CA ALA A 107 -3.95 6.63 2.63
C ALA A 107 -3.44 7.92 3.32
N ASN A 108 -2.28 8.44 2.90
CA ASN A 108 -1.65 9.64 3.46
C ASN A 108 -1.51 10.78 2.45
N ALA A 109 -2.16 10.69 1.30
CA ALA A 109 -2.23 11.75 0.30
C ALA A 109 -3.57 12.48 0.41
N SER A 110 -3.55 13.80 0.32
CA SER A 110 -4.80 14.60 0.29
C SER A 110 -5.50 14.59 -1.06
N GLU A 111 -4.78 14.22 -2.13
CA GLU A 111 -5.25 14.26 -3.51
C GLU A 111 -4.85 12.97 -4.25
N ALA A 112 -5.64 12.61 -5.25
CA ALA A 112 -5.33 11.51 -6.16
C ALA A 112 -4.09 11.87 -6.99
N THR A 113 -3.12 10.95 -7.05
CA THR A 113 -1.98 11.08 -7.95
C THR A 113 -2.38 10.58 -9.33
N PRO A 114 -2.37 11.44 -10.37
CA PRO A 114 -2.77 11.02 -11.71
C PRO A 114 -1.91 9.86 -12.23
N TRP A 115 -2.54 8.94 -12.96
CA TRP A 115 -1.83 7.79 -13.54
C TRP A 115 -0.69 8.20 -14.49
N GLU A 116 -0.84 9.36 -15.15
CA GLU A 116 0.16 9.92 -16.06
C GLU A 116 1.51 10.30 -15.42
N CYS A 117 1.53 10.45 -14.08
CA CYS A 117 2.74 10.73 -13.32
C CYS A 117 3.60 9.47 -13.10
N PHE A 118 3.00 8.29 -13.23
CA PHE A 118 3.68 7.01 -13.03
C PHE A 118 4.30 6.50 -14.33
N ASP A 119 5.52 5.98 -14.21
CA ASP A 119 6.27 5.32 -15.28
C ASP A 119 6.05 3.80 -15.24
N GLY A 120 5.92 3.27 -14.03
CA GLY A 120 5.63 1.86 -13.81
C GLY A 120 5.53 1.53 -12.33
N PHE A 121 5.32 0.25 -12.06
CA PHE A 121 5.30 -0.29 -10.71
C PHE A 121 6.08 -1.61 -10.64
N GLU A 122 6.58 -1.92 -9.45
CA GLU A 122 7.25 -3.16 -9.11
C GLU A 122 6.60 -3.73 -7.85
N ILE A 123 6.42 -5.06 -7.78
CA ILE A 123 5.94 -5.74 -6.57
C ILE A 123 7.10 -6.58 -6.01
N ASP A 124 7.65 -6.14 -4.88
CA ASP A 124 8.67 -6.86 -4.10
C ASP A 124 7.96 -7.75 -3.08
N GLN A 125 7.86 -9.05 -3.39
CA GLN A 125 7.30 -10.05 -2.48
C GLN A 125 8.42 -10.82 -1.77
N ARG A 126 8.41 -10.75 -0.45
CA ARG A 126 9.24 -11.54 0.46
C ARG A 126 8.35 -12.50 1.25
N PRO A 127 8.91 -13.56 1.86
CA PRO A 127 8.13 -14.56 2.57
C PRO A 127 7.19 -14.00 3.65
N LEU A 128 7.51 -12.84 4.23
CA LEU A 128 6.78 -12.22 5.34
C LEU A 128 6.33 -10.78 5.03
N SER A 129 6.61 -10.26 3.84
CA SER A 129 6.26 -8.88 3.51
C SER A 129 6.05 -8.70 2.01
N MET A 130 5.13 -7.81 1.66
CA MET A 130 4.91 -7.39 0.29
C MET A 130 5.05 -5.88 0.24
N ALA A 131 5.78 -5.38 -0.75
CA ALA A 131 5.92 -3.96 -1.00
C ALA A 131 5.60 -3.66 -2.47
N LEU A 132 4.73 -2.68 -2.68
CA LEU A 132 4.44 -2.11 -3.98
C LEU A 132 5.29 -0.86 -4.16
N VAL A 133 6.09 -0.80 -5.21
CA VAL A 133 6.99 0.32 -5.50
C VAL A 133 6.55 0.98 -6.79
N PHE A 134 6.02 2.19 -6.71
CA PHE A 134 5.74 3.01 -7.87
C PHE A 134 6.95 3.86 -8.24
N SER A 135 7.24 3.93 -9.54
CA SER A 135 8.23 4.85 -10.09
C SER A 135 7.51 6.02 -10.76
N LEU A 136 7.85 7.24 -10.35
CA LEU A 136 7.32 8.46 -10.95
C LEU A 136 8.33 9.08 -11.90
N MET A 137 7.79 9.69 -12.96
CA MET A 137 8.53 10.41 -14.00
C MET A 137 9.37 11.57 -13.44
N ALA A 138 10.47 11.88 -14.12
CA ALA A 138 11.35 13.00 -13.78
C ALA A 138 10.56 14.33 -13.69
N GLY A 139 10.71 15.04 -12.57
CA GLY A 139 10.03 16.33 -12.33
C GLY A 139 8.58 16.23 -11.84
N GLN A 140 7.98 15.03 -11.82
CA GLN A 140 6.68 14.80 -11.21
C GLN A 140 6.84 14.52 -9.70
N ARG A 141 5.86 14.95 -8.91
CA ARG A 141 5.80 14.70 -7.47
C ARG A 141 4.42 14.23 -7.09
N VAL A 142 4.36 13.36 -6.10
CA VAL A 142 3.08 13.02 -5.46
C VAL A 142 2.61 14.23 -4.66
N GLN A 143 1.44 14.76 -5.02
CA GLN A 143 0.88 15.94 -4.37
C GLN A 143 0.29 15.57 -3.01
N GLY A 144 0.50 16.44 -2.02
CA GLY A 144 -0.18 16.30 -0.73
C GLY A 144 0.22 15.10 0.12
N LEU A 145 1.37 14.46 -0.13
CA LEU A 145 1.85 13.37 0.71
C LEU A 145 2.22 13.92 2.09
N ALA A 146 1.41 13.63 3.10
CA ALA A 146 1.75 13.98 4.47
C ALA A 146 2.97 13.15 4.93
N PRO A 147 3.78 13.66 5.87
CA PRO A 147 4.85 12.88 6.46
C PRO A 147 4.29 11.61 7.11
N PRO A 148 5.03 10.49 7.12
CA PRO A 148 4.60 9.27 7.80
C PRO A 148 4.40 9.58 9.28
N ARG A 149 3.16 9.44 9.75
CA ARG A 149 2.80 9.62 11.16
C ARG A 149 2.79 8.26 11.82
N PHE A 150 3.11 8.22 13.12
CA PHE A 150 2.90 7.02 13.95
C PHE A 150 1.48 6.45 13.88
N LYS A 151 0.50 7.27 13.48
CA LYS A 151 -0.91 6.89 13.29
C LYS A 151 -1.22 6.32 11.89
N SER A 152 -0.37 6.52 10.89
CA SER A 152 -0.59 6.11 9.50
C SER A 152 0.48 5.10 9.08
N LEU A 153 0.31 3.86 9.55
CA LEU A 153 1.22 2.75 9.23
C LEU A 153 1.03 2.22 7.79
N SER A 154 -0.05 2.62 7.15
CA SER A 154 -0.37 2.40 5.74
C SER A 154 0.18 3.52 4.83
N ALA A 155 0.85 4.53 5.38
CA ALA A 155 1.44 5.60 4.58
C ALA A 155 2.56 5.06 3.67
N PRO A 156 2.58 5.47 2.39
CA PRO A 156 3.70 5.17 1.51
C PRO A 156 4.97 5.94 1.93
N ASP A 157 6.13 5.30 1.77
CA ASP A 157 7.45 5.88 1.93
C ASP A 157 7.94 6.43 0.58
N ALA A 158 8.20 7.72 0.50
CA ALA A 158 8.54 8.38 -0.74
C ALA A 158 9.98 8.88 -0.74
N ARG A 159 10.78 8.43 -1.71
CA ARG A 159 12.21 8.70 -1.78
C ARG A 159 12.59 9.26 -3.16
N PRO A 160 13.38 10.35 -3.23
CA PRO A 160 13.92 10.82 -4.50
C PRO A 160 14.97 9.84 -5.04
N VAL A 161 14.97 9.63 -6.35
CA VAL A 161 15.96 8.78 -7.06
C VAL A 161 16.46 9.54 -8.29
N ALA A 162 17.64 9.20 -8.80
CA ALA A 162 18.14 9.79 -10.05
C ALA A 162 17.10 9.56 -11.17
N GLY A 163 16.53 10.65 -11.69
CA GLY A 163 15.50 10.60 -12.72
C GLY A 163 14.04 10.62 -12.23
N GLY A 164 13.76 10.80 -10.93
CA GLY A 164 12.38 10.94 -10.46
C GLY A 164 12.17 10.69 -8.96
N MET A 165 11.05 10.06 -8.63
CA MET A 165 10.66 9.74 -7.27
C MET A 165 10.16 8.29 -7.21
N ARG A 166 10.56 7.55 -6.19
CA ARG A 166 10.03 6.21 -5.91
C ARG A 166 9.15 6.26 -4.69
N LEU A 167 7.95 5.69 -4.83
CA LEU A 167 6.98 5.59 -3.77
C LEU A 167 6.82 4.12 -3.37
N ARG A 168 7.30 3.75 -2.19
CA ARG A 168 7.24 2.40 -1.64
C ARG A 168 6.10 2.28 -0.64
N LEU A 169 5.11 1.46 -0.96
CA LEU A 169 3.98 1.15 -0.12
C LEU A 169 4.13 -0.28 0.43
N TRP A 170 4.20 -0.41 1.75
CA TRP A 170 4.18 -1.73 2.39
C TRP A 170 2.73 -2.23 2.47
N LEU A 171 2.48 -3.46 2.05
CA LEU A 171 1.17 -4.09 2.05
C LEU A 171 1.17 -5.28 3.01
N PHE A 172 0.20 -5.30 3.93
CA PHE A 172 -0.03 -6.40 4.86
C PHE A 172 -1.40 -7.03 4.60
N ASN A 173 -1.38 -8.15 3.86
CA ASN A 173 -2.57 -8.94 3.53
C ASN A 173 -3.68 -8.06 2.91
N PRO A 174 -3.45 -7.53 1.69
CA PRO A 174 -4.41 -6.66 1.03
C PRO A 174 -5.69 -7.41 0.67
N MET A 175 -6.80 -6.70 0.78
CA MET A 175 -8.15 -7.19 0.53
C MET A 175 -8.83 -6.24 -0.45
N LEU A 176 -9.55 -6.80 -1.41
CA LEU A 176 -10.44 -6.09 -2.32
C LEU A 176 -11.82 -6.74 -2.20
N ASP A 177 -12.86 -5.94 -1.94
CA ASP A 177 -14.25 -6.41 -1.78
C ASP A 177 -14.40 -7.62 -0.83
N GLY A 178 -13.62 -7.62 0.26
CA GLY A 178 -13.63 -8.69 1.26
C GLY A 178 -12.90 -9.98 0.85
N ARG A 179 -12.30 -10.04 -0.34
CA ARG A 179 -11.43 -11.14 -0.80
C ARG A 179 -9.97 -10.77 -0.66
N ARG A 180 -9.14 -11.74 -0.29
CA ARG A 180 -7.69 -11.55 -0.23
C ARG A 180 -7.17 -11.43 -1.64
N LEU A 181 -6.42 -10.37 -1.89
CA LEU A 181 -5.85 -10.11 -3.20
C LEU A 181 -4.51 -10.85 -3.33
N ALA A 182 -4.41 -11.73 -4.34
CA ALA A 182 -3.14 -12.36 -4.70
C ALA A 182 -2.19 -11.35 -5.36
N MET A 183 -0.91 -11.71 -5.48
CA MET A 183 0.08 -10.84 -6.11
C MET A 183 -0.23 -10.63 -7.59
N GLU A 184 -0.56 -11.72 -8.29
CA GLU A 184 -0.87 -11.72 -9.72
C GLU A 184 -2.14 -10.92 -10.00
N GLU A 185 -3.14 -11.04 -9.13
CA GLU A 185 -4.38 -10.26 -9.21
C GLU A 185 -4.13 -8.77 -8.97
N LEU A 186 -3.31 -8.43 -7.96
CA LEU A 186 -2.91 -7.03 -7.71
C LEU A 186 -2.12 -6.45 -8.89
N ALA A 187 -1.19 -7.23 -9.45
CA ALA A 187 -0.42 -6.82 -10.62
C ALA A 187 -1.32 -6.59 -11.82
N GLY A 188 -2.22 -7.53 -12.14
CA GLY A 188 -3.16 -7.41 -13.25
C GLY A 188 -4.07 -6.20 -13.11
N LEU A 189 -4.63 -5.97 -11.92
CA LEU A 189 -5.45 -4.78 -11.66
C LEU A 189 -4.66 -3.48 -11.89
N LEU A 190 -3.46 -3.36 -11.33
CA LEU A 190 -2.64 -2.16 -11.50
C LEU A 190 -2.22 -1.95 -12.96
N ASP A 191 -1.92 -3.03 -13.68
CA ASP A 191 -1.53 -2.99 -15.09
C ASP A 191 -2.69 -2.50 -15.97
N GLU A 192 -3.92 -2.97 -15.74
CA GLU A 192 -5.11 -2.51 -16.46
C GLU A 192 -5.33 -0.99 -16.35
N TYR A 193 -5.26 -0.43 -15.13
CA TYR A 193 -5.40 1.02 -14.94
C TYR A 193 -4.22 1.80 -15.55
N LEU A 194 -2.99 1.30 -15.39
CA LEU A 194 -1.81 1.97 -15.91
C LEU A 194 -1.81 1.98 -17.45
N GLN A 195 -2.13 0.85 -18.07
CA GLN A 195 -2.22 0.73 -19.53
C GLN A 195 -3.32 1.63 -20.09
N ALA A 196 -4.50 1.68 -19.44
CA ALA A 196 -5.57 2.57 -19.87
C ALA A 196 -5.14 4.04 -19.85
N ALA A 197 -4.49 4.48 -18.77
CA ALA A 197 -3.98 5.84 -18.67
C ALA A 197 -2.86 6.14 -19.69
N GLN A 198 -1.96 5.19 -19.94
CA GLN A 198 -0.93 5.32 -20.96
C GLN A 198 -1.53 5.39 -22.38
N ALA A 199 -2.57 4.59 -22.66
CA ALA A 199 -3.30 4.62 -23.92
C ALA A 199 -4.01 5.97 -24.12
N GLN A 200 -4.71 6.48 -23.10
CA GLN A 200 -5.33 7.81 -23.13
C GLN A 200 -4.32 8.93 -23.40
N ARG A 201 -3.16 8.87 -22.74
CA ARG A 201 -2.07 9.84 -22.94
C ARG A 201 -1.50 9.78 -24.35
N THR A 202 -1.29 8.57 -24.87
CA THR A 202 -0.77 8.33 -26.20
C THR A 202 -1.76 8.80 -27.28
N LEU A 203 -3.05 8.52 -27.07
CA LEU A 203 -4.13 8.99 -27.91
C LEU A 203 -4.19 10.53 -27.94
N GLY A 204 -4.06 11.18 -26.78
CA GLY A 204 -4.04 12.65 -26.72
C GLY A 204 -2.82 13.30 -27.40
N LYS A 205 -1.66 12.62 -27.40
CA LYS A 205 -0.44 13.12 -28.08
C LYS A 205 -0.45 12.87 -29.58
N LEU A 206 -0.85 11.68 -30.02
CA LEU A 206 -0.76 11.26 -31.43
C LEU A 206 -2.03 11.61 -32.23
N PHE A 207 -3.17 11.79 -31.55
CA PHE A 207 -4.49 11.99 -32.17
C PHE A 207 -5.32 13.05 -31.43
N ALA A 208 -4.70 14.20 -31.12
CA ALA A 208 -5.33 15.31 -30.41
C ALA A 208 -6.65 15.79 -31.06
N GLU A 209 -6.77 15.67 -32.39
CA GLU A 209 -7.98 16.03 -33.14
C GLU A 209 -9.16 15.11 -32.80
N VAL A 210 -8.93 13.79 -32.68
CA VAL A 210 -9.97 12.78 -32.38
C VAL A 210 -10.49 12.93 -30.95
N GLN A 211 -9.61 13.25 -30.00
CA GLN A 211 -9.97 13.45 -28.59
C GLN A 211 -10.88 14.68 -28.38
N ARG A 212 -10.69 15.75 -29.18
CA ARG A 212 -11.60 16.90 -29.19
C ARG A 212 -12.98 16.53 -29.75
N PHE A 213 -13.04 15.70 -30.79
CA PHE A 213 -14.31 15.27 -31.39
C PHE A 213 -15.12 14.35 -30.47
N SER A 214 -14.48 13.43 -29.74
CA SER A 214 -15.18 12.57 -28.76
C SER A 214 -15.67 13.36 -27.55
N ALA A 215 -14.88 14.31 -27.03
CA ALA A 215 -15.31 15.22 -25.96
C ALA A 215 -16.48 16.12 -26.39
N LEU A 216 -16.44 16.66 -27.61
CA LEU A 216 -17.54 17.46 -28.17
C LEU A 216 -18.81 16.62 -28.37
N ARG A 217 -18.68 15.37 -28.80
CA ARG A 217 -19.82 14.46 -29.02
C ARG A 217 -20.46 14.01 -27.70
N HIS A 218 -19.68 13.81 -26.64
CA HIS A 218 -20.22 13.59 -25.29
C HIS A 218 -20.86 14.84 -24.68
N SER A 219 -20.36 16.05 -25.00
CA SER A 219 -20.95 17.31 -24.55
C SER A 219 -22.22 17.72 -25.30
N THR A 220 -22.46 17.20 -26.49
CA THR A 220 -23.64 17.51 -27.34
C THR A 220 -24.67 16.39 -27.38
N GLY A 221 -24.45 15.32 -26.61
CA GLY A 221 -25.35 14.17 -26.43
C GLY A 221 -26.16 14.20 -25.14
N GLN A 222 -26.41 15.37 -24.55
CA GLN A 222 -27.45 15.61 -23.55
C GLN A 222 -28.60 16.40 -24.15
#